data_AF-A0A967HJ27-F1
#
_entry.id   AF-A0A967HJ27-F1
#
_cell.length_a   1.000
_cell.length_b   1.000
_cell.length_c   1.000
_cell.angle_alpha   90.00
_cell.angle_beta   90.00
_cell.angle_gamma   90.00
#
_symmetry.space_group_name_H-M   'P 1'
#
loop_
_entity.id
_entity.type
_entity.pdbx_description
1 polymer ?
#
loop_
_entity_poly.entity_id
_entity_poly.type
_entity_poly.pdbx_seq_one_letter_code
_entity_poly.pdbx_strand_id
1 'polypeptide(L)'
;FEWLRRAPWGDPGFSSLAFSVVVFGFVGGITGVTFGTEQINIIAHNTLRIPGHFHATVVSGTAMAFMGLTYYVIPLIFRKKVAFWPLAKIQPYLFAGGMLVFSMAMTFAGTFAVPRRHWDITFQNAPFDLQFSPAVDLLLGIMALGGIVAALGGGIYILVTVWSVFFGEPLEGDGRGLESGVPAGISNPPRPVTGEDEEAVEARHGKLGPTPGTVVLVTIFLAAFAIYYFTNWKLLSFLWQIG
;
A
#
# COMPACT_ATOMS: atom_id res chain seq x y z
N PHE A 1 8.00 -17.23 10.67
CA PHE A 1 8.04 -15.86 10.06
C PHE A 1 9.45 -15.34 9.78
N GLU A 2 10.50 -16.14 9.95
CA GLU A 2 11.87 -15.70 9.67
C GLU A 2 12.09 -15.32 8.21
N TRP A 3 11.52 -16.08 7.26
CA TRP A 3 11.59 -15.79 5.82
C TRP A 3 11.12 -14.37 5.49
N LEU A 4 10.05 -13.91 6.15
CA LEU A 4 9.52 -12.56 5.94
C LEU A 4 10.47 -11.51 6.53
N ARG A 5 11.06 -11.76 7.69
CA ARG A 5 12.03 -10.82 8.32
C ARG A 5 13.35 -10.73 7.56
N ARG A 6 13.78 -11.82 6.93
CA ARG A 6 15.01 -11.91 6.13
C ARG A 6 14.83 -11.46 4.67
N ALA A 7 13.61 -11.14 4.25
CA ALA A 7 13.37 -10.60 2.92
C ALA A 7 14.15 -9.28 2.72
N PRO A 8 14.45 -8.89 1.47
CA PRO A 8 15.33 -7.75 1.19
C PRO A 8 14.61 -6.40 1.39
N TRP A 9 14.19 -6.10 2.62
CA TRP A 9 13.49 -4.86 2.99
C TRP A 9 14.31 -3.59 2.79
N GLY A 10 15.64 -3.72 2.74
CA GLY A 10 16.55 -2.65 2.37
C GLY A 10 16.65 -2.41 0.86
N ASP A 11 16.01 -3.23 0.04
CA ASP A 11 15.87 -3.00 -1.40
C ASP A 11 14.61 -2.15 -1.67
N PRO A 12 14.76 -0.98 -2.30
CA PRO A 12 13.63 -0.06 -2.47
C PRO A 12 12.57 -0.59 -3.44
N GLY A 13 12.93 -1.41 -4.43
CA GLY A 13 11.93 -2.00 -5.32
C GLY A 13 11.20 -3.19 -4.70
N PHE A 14 11.89 -4.04 -3.94
CA PHE A 14 11.25 -5.10 -3.17
C PHE A 14 10.27 -4.54 -2.14
N SER A 15 10.71 -3.59 -1.31
CA SER A 15 9.86 -3.00 -0.27
C SER A 15 8.64 -2.29 -0.87
N SER A 16 8.80 -1.57 -1.99
CA SER A 16 7.68 -0.98 -2.73
C SER A 16 6.66 -2.03 -3.21
N LEU A 17 7.13 -3.13 -3.79
CA LEU A 17 6.23 -4.20 -4.26
C LEU A 17 5.55 -4.91 -3.08
N ALA A 18 6.29 -5.18 -2.00
CA ALA A 18 5.75 -5.82 -0.81
C ALA A 18 4.65 -4.96 -0.17
N PHE A 19 4.90 -3.66 0.03
CA PHE A 19 3.89 -2.73 0.55
C PHE A 19 2.72 -2.54 -0.40
N SER A 20 2.97 -2.52 -1.72
CA SER A 20 1.92 -2.50 -2.74
C SER A 20 0.95 -3.64 -2.55
N VAL A 21 1.44 -4.88 -2.46
CA VAL A 21 0.60 -6.08 -2.25
C VAL A 21 -0.16 -5.99 -0.93
N VAL A 22 0.49 -5.55 0.16
CA VAL A 22 -0.14 -5.48 1.48
C VAL A 22 -1.26 -4.43 1.52
N VAL A 23 -0.99 -3.19 1.11
CA VAL A 23 -2.00 -2.12 1.16
C VAL A 23 -3.09 -2.33 0.11
N PHE A 24 -2.72 -2.74 -1.11
CA PHE A 24 -3.68 -3.11 -2.14
C PHE A 24 -4.58 -4.24 -1.66
N GLY A 25 -4.02 -5.33 -1.12
CA GLY A 25 -4.79 -6.49 -0.70
C GLY A 25 -5.71 -6.16 0.47
N PHE A 26 -5.13 -5.77 1.62
CA PHE A 26 -5.87 -5.62 2.87
C PHE A 26 -6.81 -4.42 2.88
N VAL A 27 -6.44 -3.32 2.25
CA VAL A 27 -7.29 -2.12 2.25
C VAL A 27 -8.08 -2.07 0.94
N GLY A 28 -7.39 -2.06 -0.19
CA GLY A 28 -8.03 -1.93 -1.51
C GLY A 28 -8.95 -3.11 -1.87
N GLY A 29 -8.45 -4.34 -1.77
CA GLY A 29 -9.14 -5.55 -2.20
C GLY A 29 -10.35 -5.87 -1.33
N ILE A 30 -10.18 -5.84 0.00
CA ILE A 30 -11.26 -6.07 0.96
C ILE A 30 -12.39 -5.05 0.76
N THR A 31 -12.04 -3.75 0.65
CA THR A 31 -13.05 -2.71 0.41
C THR A 31 -13.68 -2.81 -0.97
N GLY A 32 -12.92 -3.22 -1.99
CA GLY A 32 -13.42 -3.35 -3.37
C GLY A 32 -14.50 -4.40 -3.51
N VAL A 33 -14.29 -5.60 -2.94
CA VAL A 33 -15.32 -6.65 -2.91
C VAL A 33 -16.56 -6.18 -2.13
N THR A 34 -16.34 -5.48 -1.01
CA THR A 34 -17.42 -4.99 -0.15
C THR A 34 -18.27 -3.92 -0.85
N PHE A 35 -17.65 -2.92 -1.46
CA PHE A 35 -18.36 -1.84 -2.17
C PHE A 35 -18.85 -2.26 -3.56
N GLY A 36 -18.34 -3.35 -4.12
CA GLY A 36 -18.90 -3.99 -5.30
C GLY A 36 -20.23 -4.69 -5.04
N THR A 37 -20.59 -4.95 -3.77
CA THR A 37 -21.91 -5.47 -3.41
C THR A 37 -22.93 -4.34 -3.44
N GLU A 38 -23.91 -4.43 -4.35
CA GLU A 38 -24.90 -3.37 -4.63
C GLU A 38 -25.58 -2.85 -3.36
N GLN A 39 -26.04 -3.75 -2.49
CA GLN A 39 -26.76 -3.39 -1.26
C GLN A 39 -25.87 -2.62 -0.29
N ILE A 40 -24.62 -3.03 -0.10
CA ILE A 40 -23.66 -2.33 0.76
C ILE A 40 -23.26 -1.00 0.13
N ASN A 41 -23.20 -0.91 -1.19
CA ASN A 41 -22.81 0.32 -1.87
C ASN A 41 -23.78 1.47 -1.59
N ILE A 42 -25.04 1.21 -1.25
CA ILE A 42 -26.01 2.27 -0.89
C ILE A 42 -25.50 3.13 0.28
N ILE A 43 -24.80 2.54 1.25
CA ILE A 43 -24.24 3.26 2.41
C ILE A 43 -22.78 3.74 2.20
N ALA A 44 -22.20 3.50 1.03
CA ALA A 44 -20.84 3.90 0.70
C ALA A 44 -20.76 4.88 -0.48
N HIS A 45 -21.72 4.82 -1.40
CA HIS A 45 -21.72 5.57 -2.64
C HIS A 45 -21.64 7.08 -2.38
N ASN A 46 -20.83 7.78 -3.18
CA ASN A 46 -20.58 9.22 -3.06
C ASN A 46 -20.06 9.74 -1.70
N THR A 47 -19.62 8.85 -0.82
CA THR A 47 -18.88 9.24 0.40
C THR A 47 -17.37 9.14 0.17
N LEU A 48 -16.59 9.59 1.16
CA LEU A 48 -15.14 9.40 1.20
C LEU A 48 -14.71 7.91 1.25
N ARG A 49 -15.61 6.96 1.52
CA ARG A 49 -15.29 5.52 1.46
C ARG A 49 -14.79 5.10 0.09
N ILE A 50 -15.39 5.65 -0.96
CA ILE A 50 -15.05 5.32 -2.34
C ILE A 50 -13.65 5.84 -2.70
N PRO A 51 -13.31 7.14 -2.54
CA PRO A 51 -11.94 7.59 -2.70
C PRO A 51 -10.93 6.86 -1.82
N GLY A 52 -11.26 6.51 -0.57
CA GLY A 52 -10.38 5.73 0.31
C GLY A 52 -10.00 4.38 -0.30
N HIS A 53 -10.99 3.66 -0.84
CA HIS A 53 -10.77 2.43 -1.61
C HIS A 53 -9.87 2.65 -2.83
N PHE A 54 -10.17 3.65 -3.67
CA PHE A 54 -9.41 3.89 -4.90
C PHE A 54 -7.95 4.32 -4.65
N HIS A 55 -7.67 5.04 -3.56
CA HIS A 55 -6.28 5.37 -3.19
C HIS A 55 -5.51 4.16 -2.66
N ALA A 56 -6.18 3.24 -1.97
CA ALA A 56 -5.57 1.97 -1.57
C ALA A 56 -5.27 1.05 -2.77
N THR A 57 -6.11 1.06 -3.81
CA THR A 57 -5.88 0.24 -5.01
C THR A 57 -4.90 0.88 -5.99
N VAL A 58 -5.23 2.04 -6.52
CA VAL A 58 -4.48 2.65 -7.64
C VAL A 58 -3.18 3.27 -7.16
N VAL A 59 -3.22 4.06 -6.08
CA VAL A 59 -2.04 4.80 -5.61
C VAL A 59 -1.12 3.89 -4.80
N SER A 60 -1.69 3.22 -3.79
CA SER A 60 -0.89 2.37 -2.89
C SER A 60 -0.52 1.03 -3.52
N GLY A 61 -1.37 0.47 -4.38
CA GLY A 61 -1.07 -0.75 -5.12
C GLY A 61 -0.27 -0.46 -6.38
N THR A 62 -0.97 0.01 -7.43
CA THR A 62 -0.38 0.11 -8.77
C THR A 62 0.77 1.10 -8.83
N ALA A 63 0.56 2.36 -8.43
CA ALA A 63 1.60 3.39 -8.56
C ALA A 63 2.83 3.06 -7.72
N MET A 64 2.67 2.54 -6.50
CA MET A 64 3.77 2.10 -5.66
C MET A 64 4.58 0.95 -6.29
N ALA A 65 3.92 -0.04 -6.91
CA ALA A 65 4.63 -1.09 -7.63
C ALA A 65 5.47 -0.53 -8.79
N PHE A 66 4.93 0.45 -9.52
CA PHE A 66 5.68 1.15 -10.57
C PHE A 66 6.82 2.01 -10.02
N MET A 67 6.66 2.67 -8.86
CA MET A 67 7.77 3.37 -8.20
C MET A 67 8.91 2.39 -7.88
N GLY A 68 8.57 1.21 -7.35
CA GLY A 68 9.55 0.15 -7.10
C GLY A 68 10.24 -0.34 -8.36
N LEU A 69 9.48 -0.58 -9.43
CA LEU A 69 10.01 -0.97 -10.74
C LEU A 69 10.97 0.08 -11.30
N THR A 70 10.68 1.37 -11.13
CA THR A 70 11.54 2.46 -11.59
C THR A 70 12.97 2.34 -11.03
N TYR A 71 13.13 1.91 -9.78
CA TYR A 71 14.46 1.71 -9.19
C TYR A 71 15.29 0.61 -9.87
N TYR A 72 14.63 -0.35 -10.53
CA TYR A 72 15.29 -1.34 -11.39
C TYR A 72 15.50 -0.82 -12.81
N VAL A 73 14.54 -0.05 -13.33
CA VAL A 73 14.61 0.54 -14.68
C VAL A 73 15.77 1.53 -14.82
N ILE A 74 16.06 2.34 -13.79
CA ILE A 74 17.17 3.31 -13.80
C ILE A 74 18.51 2.66 -14.17
N PRO A 75 19.02 1.66 -13.43
CA PRO A 75 20.28 0.99 -13.76
C PRO A 75 20.21 0.13 -15.03
N LEU A 76 19.06 -0.49 -15.32
CA LEU A 76 18.92 -1.38 -16.47
C LEU A 76 18.85 -0.64 -17.82
N ILE A 77 18.08 0.45 -17.89
CA ILE A 77 17.84 1.18 -19.14
C ILE A 77 18.78 2.37 -19.26
N PHE A 78 18.85 3.22 -18.23
CA PHE A 78 19.65 4.46 -18.29
C PHE A 78 21.11 4.24 -17.95
N ARG A 79 21.47 3.03 -17.47
CA ARG A 79 22.85 2.68 -17.08
C ARG A 79 23.41 3.69 -16.08
N LYS A 80 22.57 4.08 -15.11
CA LYS A 80 22.89 5.01 -14.02
C LYS A 80 22.69 4.34 -12.66
N LYS A 81 23.49 4.71 -11.67
CA LYS A 81 23.22 4.35 -10.27
C LYS A 81 22.02 5.16 -9.76
N VAL A 82 21.22 4.56 -8.88
CA VAL A 82 20.17 5.24 -8.13
C VAL A 82 20.82 6.20 -7.14
N ALA A 83 20.59 7.49 -7.33
CA ALA A 83 21.09 8.56 -6.48
C ALA A 83 20.44 8.54 -5.09
N PHE A 84 21.10 9.17 -4.11
CA PHE A 84 20.60 9.29 -2.73
C PHE A 84 20.09 7.96 -2.16
N TRP A 85 20.89 6.89 -2.26
CA TRP A 85 20.49 5.53 -1.93
C TRP A 85 19.74 5.37 -0.58
N PRO A 86 20.13 6.02 0.53
CA PRO A 86 19.36 5.94 1.78
C PRO A 86 17.94 6.53 1.66
N LEU A 87 17.76 7.62 0.90
CA LEU A 87 16.46 8.20 0.62
C LEU A 87 15.61 7.29 -0.25
N ALA A 88 16.21 6.63 -1.25
CA ALA A 88 15.50 5.61 -2.05
C ALA A 88 14.97 4.47 -1.18
N LYS A 89 15.73 4.03 -0.16
CA LYS A 89 15.31 2.97 0.76
C LYS A 89 14.18 3.36 1.69
N ILE A 90 14.14 4.61 2.18
CA ILE A 90 13.09 5.06 3.11
C ILE A 90 11.80 5.48 2.38
N GLN A 91 11.90 5.87 1.12
CA GLN A 91 10.79 6.35 0.31
C GLN A 91 9.57 5.41 0.30
N PRO A 92 9.71 4.08 0.09
CA PRO A 92 8.57 3.17 0.06
C PRO A 92 7.83 3.12 1.40
N TYR A 93 8.54 3.24 2.52
CA TYR A 93 7.96 3.23 3.86
C TYR A 93 7.16 4.49 4.15
N LEU A 94 7.70 5.66 3.80
CA LEU A 94 6.98 6.93 3.95
C LEU A 94 5.75 6.96 3.06
N PHE A 95 5.90 6.59 1.78
CA PHE A 95 4.79 6.59 0.85
C PHE A 95 3.70 5.58 1.26
N ALA A 96 4.07 4.34 1.58
CA ALA A 96 3.12 3.31 2.00
C ALA A 96 2.44 3.63 3.33
N GLY A 97 3.21 4.06 4.33
CA GLY A 97 2.67 4.43 5.64
C GLY A 97 1.72 5.62 5.55
N GLY A 98 2.12 6.68 4.85
CA GLY A 98 1.28 7.85 4.62
C GLY A 98 0.00 7.50 3.87
N MET A 99 0.11 6.73 2.78
CA MET A 99 -1.04 6.33 1.98
C MET A 99 -1.97 5.36 2.70
N LEU A 100 -1.45 4.48 3.56
CA LEU A 100 -2.25 3.61 4.42
C LEU A 100 -3.10 4.45 5.38
N VAL A 101 -2.48 5.40 6.09
CA VAL A 101 -3.19 6.31 7.00
C VAL A 101 -4.21 7.16 6.26
N PHE A 102 -3.82 7.76 5.13
CA PHE A 102 -4.68 8.56 4.28
C PHE A 102 -5.92 7.79 3.83
N SER A 103 -5.74 6.60 3.25
CA SER A 103 -6.83 5.78 2.71
C SER A 103 -7.75 5.24 3.81
N MET A 104 -7.19 4.84 4.96
CA MET A 104 -7.95 4.37 6.11
C MET A 104 -8.78 5.49 6.72
N ALA A 105 -8.17 6.65 7.01
CA ALA A 105 -8.86 7.80 7.59
C ALA A 105 -9.99 8.30 6.67
N MET A 106 -9.76 8.33 5.36
CA MET A 106 -10.77 8.66 4.36
C MET A 106 -11.93 7.65 4.36
N THR A 107 -11.64 6.35 4.48
CA THR A 107 -12.66 5.30 4.58
C THR A 107 -13.48 5.40 5.85
N PHE A 108 -12.85 5.69 6.98
CA PHE A 108 -13.55 5.91 8.25
C PHE A 108 -14.39 7.19 8.22
N ALA A 109 -13.87 8.31 7.71
CA ALA A 109 -14.63 9.55 7.56
C ALA A 109 -15.89 9.33 6.68
N GLY A 110 -15.75 8.59 5.59
CA GLY A 110 -16.89 8.25 4.75
C GLY A 110 -17.94 7.33 5.42
N THR A 111 -17.58 6.63 6.50
CA THR A 111 -18.56 5.85 7.30
C THR A 111 -19.52 6.77 8.05
N PHE A 112 -19.10 8.00 8.35
CA PHE A 112 -19.96 9.07 8.86
C PHE A 112 -20.68 9.84 7.74
N ALA A 113 -20.79 9.26 6.55
CA ALA A 113 -21.43 9.86 5.37
C ALA A 113 -20.78 11.15 4.86
N VAL A 114 -19.50 11.40 5.19
CA VAL A 114 -18.78 12.57 4.66
C VAL A 114 -18.71 12.46 3.13
N PRO A 115 -19.24 13.44 2.38
CA PRO A 115 -19.36 13.34 0.94
C PRO A 115 -18.01 13.58 0.25
N ARG A 116 -17.80 12.89 -0.88
CA ARG A 116 -16.65 13.16 -1.75
C ARG A 116 -16.93 14.35 -2.66
N ARG A 117 -15.87 14.96 -3.21
CA ARG A 117 -15.95 16.08 -4.18
C ARG A 117 -16.58 17.36 -3.62
N HIS A 118 -16.49 17.55 -2.31
CA HIS A 118 -16.79 18.80 -1.63
C HIS A 118 -15.53 19.36 -0.99
N TRP A 119 -15.34 20.66 -1.12
CA TRP A 119 -14.22 21.38 -0.52
C TRP A 119 -14.50 21.80 0.92
N ASP A 120 -15.79 21.94 1.27
CA ASP A 120 -16.29 22.25 2.61
C ASP A 120 -17.34 21.21 3.00
N ILE A 121 -17.11 20.56 4.16
CA ILE A 121 -18.04 19.58 4.72
C ILE A 121 -19.03 20.20 5.71
N THR A 122 -18.79 21.44 6.16
CA THR A 122 -19.70 22.14 7.07
C THR A 122 -20.88 22.76 6.33
N PHE A 123 -20.79 22.85 4.99
CA PHE A 123 -21.84 23.37 4.12
C PHE A 123 -22.37 24.73 4.60
N GLN A 124 -21.48 25.67 4.95
CA GLN A 124 -21.83 26.91 5.66
C GLN A 124 -22.93 27.75 4.99
N ASN A 125 -23.10 27.61 3.67
CA ASN A 125 -24.08 28.35 2.88
C ASN A 125 -25.32 27.52 2.51
N ALA A 126 -25.48 26.31 3.05
CA ALA A 126 -26.63 25.47 2.77
C ALA A 126 -27.86 25.92 3.58
N PRO A 127 -29.07 25.75 3.03
CA PRO A 127 -30.31 26.07 3.73
C PRO A 127 -30.61 25.14 4.90
N PHE A 128 -29.87 24.03 5.03
CA PHE A 128 -29.97 23.07 6.12
C PHE A 128 -28.60 22.89 6.78
N ASP A 129 -28.57 22.89 8.10
CA ASP A 129 -27.38 22.59 8.87
C ASP A 129 -27.11 21.07 8.84
N LEU A 130 -25.89 20.69 8.47
CA LEU A 130 -25.45 19.30 8.46
C LEU A 130 -24.36 19.11 9.51
N GLN A 131 -24.76 18.57 10.67
CA GLN A 131 -23.82 18.33 11.76
C GLN A 131 -23.22 16.94 11.67
N PHE A 132 -21.89 16.90 11.56
CA PHE A 132 -21.13 15.67 11.68
C PHE A 132 -20.72 15.40 13.13
N SER A 133 -20.43 14.13 13.44
CA SER A 133 -19.78 13.79 14.70
C SER A 133 -18.42 14.50 14.79
N PRO A 134 -18.01 15.00 15.97
CA PRO A 134 -16.65 15.56 16.16
C PRO A 134 -15.52 14.60 15.79
N ALA A 135 -15.80 13.28 15.72
CA ALA A 135 -14.87 12.29 15.22
C ALA A 135 -14.47 12.55 13.75
N VAL A 136 -15.33 13.18 12.95
CA VAL A 136 -15.04 13.51 11.54
C VAL A 136 -13.89 14.49 11.42
N ASP A 137 -13.85 15.53 12.25
CA ASP A 137 -12.76 16.52 12.21
C ASP A 137 -11.41 15.87 12.56
N LEU A 138 -11.41 14.97 13.55
CA LEU A 138 -10.23 14.18 13.88
C LEU A 138 -9.79 13.29 12.72
N LEU A 139 -10.74 12.60 12.07
CA LEU A 139 -10.45 11.73 10.92
C LEU A 139 -9.93 12.51 9.72
N LEU A 140 -10.46 13.70 9.44
CA LEU A 140 -9.96 14.57 8.39
C LEU A 140 -8.56 15.12 8.72
N GLY A 141 -8.29 15.42 9.99
CA GLY A 141 -6.95 15.77 10.47
C GLY A 141 -5.93 14.64 10.27
N ILE A 142 -6.30 13.40 10.65
CA ILE A 142 -5.46 12.20 10.43
C ILE A 142 -5.27 11.95 8.92
N MET A 143 -6.32 12.13 8.12
CA MET A 143 -6.23 12.04 6.66
C MET A 143 -5.21 13.05 6.14
N ALA A 144 -5.28 14.32 6.55
CA ALA A 144 -4.33 15.34 6.13
C ALA A 144 -2.88 14.99 6.51
N LEU A 145 -2.65 14.49 7.73
CA LEU A 145 -1.33 14.03 8.17
C LEU A 145 -0.80 12.88 7.31
N GLY A 146 -1.62 11.85 7.04
CA GLY A 146 -1.27 10.76 6.15
C GLY A 146 -0.95 11.25 4.74
N GLY A 147 -1.73 12.22 4.24
CA GLY A 147 -1.52 12.87 2.94
C GLY A 147 -0.18 13.62 2.86
N ILE A 148 0.21 14.35 3.91
CA ILE A 148 1.51 15.05 3.97
C ILE A 148 2.66 14.05 3.95
N VAL A 149 2.58 12.97 4.73
CA VAL A 149 3.62 11.93 4.77
C VAL A 149 3.72 11.22 3.41
N ALA A 150 2.58 10.91 2.78
CA ALA A 150 2.55 10.34 1.44
C ALA A 150 3.14 11.29 0.39
N ALA A 151 2.78 12.57 0.44
CA ALA A 151 3.30 13.60 -0.47
C ALA A 151 4.82 13.74 -0.32
N LEU A 152 5.35 13.70 0.90
CA LEU A 152 6.80 13.68 1.16
C LEU A 152 7.45 12.45 0.52
N GLY A 153 6.87 11.25 0.71
CA GLY A 153 7.35 10.03 0.04
C GLY A 153 7.33 10.13 -1.48
N GLY A 154 6.27 10.70 -2.07
CA GLY A 154 6.17 10.94 -3.51
C GLY A 154 7.20 11.96 -4.00
N GLY A 155 7.44 13.03 -3.23
CA GLY A 155 8.46 14.03 -3.53
C GLY A 155 9.88 13.44 -3.50
N ILE A 156 10.19 12.59 -2.52
CA ILE A 156 11.46 11.87 -2.47
C ILE A 156 11.63 10.97 -3.70
N TYR A 157 10.58 10.25 -4.11
CA TYR A 157 10.62 9.43 -5.32
C TYR A 157 10.97 10.26 -6.55
N ILE A 158 10.28 11.39 -6.77
CA ILE A 158 10.55 12.29 -7.88
C ILE A 158 11.99 12.79 -7.84
N LEU A 159 12.45 13.28 -6.68
CA LEU A 159 13.82 13.76 -6.49
C LEU A 159 14.85 12.68 -6.86
N VAL A 160 14.71 11.49 -6.28
CA VAL A 160 15.64 10.38 -6.51
C VAL A 160 15.64 9.98 -7.99
N THR A 161 14.47 9.77 -8.59
CA THR A 161 14.37 9.30 -9.98
C THR A 161 14.90 10.33 -10.96
N VAL A 162 14.45 11.59 -10.86
CA VAL A 162 14.89 12.66 -11.77
C VAL A 162 16.40 12.88 -11.64
N TRP A 163 16.91 12.95 -10.42
CA TRP A 163 18.35 13.12 -10.21
C TRP A 163 19.14 11.95 -10.78
N SER A 164 18.70 10.71 -10.53
CA SER A 164 19.40 9.51 -11.02
C SER A 164 19.49 9.48 -12.54
N VAL A 165 18.41 9.84 -13.24
CA VAL A 165 18.35 9.79 -14.70
C VAL A 165 19.23 10.88 -15.34
N PHE A 166 19.11 12.13 -14.89
CA PHE A 166 19.76 13.26 -15.56
C PHE A 166 21.16 13.57 -15.02
N PHE A 167 21.39 13.34 -13.73
CA PHE A 167 22.61 13.74 -13.02
C PHE A 167 23.28 12.59 -12.27
N GLY A 168 22.78 11.36 -12.41
CA GLY A 168 23.32 10.19 -11.71
C GLY A 168 24.68 9.75 -12.24
N GLU A 169 25.46 9.12 -11.35
CA GLU A 169 26.71 8.47 -11.70
C GLU A 169 26.47 7.36 -12.74
N PRO A 170 27.24 7.30 -13.83
CA PRO A 170 27.22 6.16 -14.74
C PRO A 170 27.48 4.84 -14.02
N LEU A 171 26.76 3.80 -14.45
CA LEU A 171 26.97 2.44 -13.97
C LEU A 171 28.05 1.77 -14.83
N GLU A 172 29.24 1.58 -14.27
CA GLU A 172 30.32 0.80 -14.88
C GLU A 172 30.06 -0.71 -14.69
N GLY A 173 30.23 -1.50 -15.75
CA GLY A 173 30.01 -2.94 -15.71
C GLY A 173 28.54 -3.37 -15.60
N ASP A 174 28.29 -4.59 -15.13
CA ASP A 174 26.93 -5.15 -15.00
C ASP A 174 26.23 -4.80 -13.67
N GLY A 175 26.92 -4.07 -12.79
CA GLY A 175 26.41 -3.64 -11.48
C GLY A 175 26.43 -4.72 -10.41
N ARG A 176 27.02 -5.89 -10.68
CA ARG A 176 27.15 -6.98 -9.70
C ARG A 176 28.13 -6.62 -8.59
N GLY A 177 27.81 -7.03 -7.36
CA GLY A 177 28.65 -6.80 -6.18
C GLY A 177 28.65 -5.35 -5.66
N LEU A 178 27.88 -4.45 -6.27
CA LEU A 178 27.71 -3.09 -5.75
C LEU A 178 26.79 -3.09 -4.53
N GLU A 179 27.27 -2.47 -3.45
CA GLU A 179 26.52 -2.35 -2.18
C GLU A 179 25.53 -1.16 -2.18
N SER A 180 25.70 -0.20 -3.09
CA SER A 180 24.94 1.04 -3.12
C SER A 180 24.58 1.49 -4.54
N GLY A 181 23.40 2.09 -4.69
CA GLY A 181 22.91 2.65 -5.95
C GLY A 181 22.42 1.62 -6.97
N VAL A 182 22.39 0.33 -6.61
CA VAL A 182 21.85 -0.75 -7.45
C VAL A 182 20.97 -1.66 -6.58
N PRO A 183 19.72 -1.94 -7.00
CA PRO A 183 18.85 -2.91 -6.33
C PRO A 183 19.50 -4.29 -6.18
N ALA A 184 19.19 -4.96 -5.06
CA ALA A 184 19.71 -6.27 -4.69
C ALA A 184 19.42 -7.35 -5.75
N GLY A 185 18.26 -7.28 -6.41
CA GLY A 185 17.94 -8.23 -7.48
C GLY A 185 18.83 -8.12 -8.72
N ILE A 186 19.54 -6.99 -8.89
CA ILE A 186 20.53 -6.78 -9.96
C ILE A 186 21.94 -7.03 -9.42
N SER A 187 22.26 -6.50 -8.23
CA SER A 187 23.62 -6.60 -7.68
C SER A 187 23.98 -7.99 -7.17
N ASN A 188 23.00 -8.75 -6.68
CA ASN A 188 23.14 -10.12 -6.21
C ASN A 188 21.94 -10.98 -6.67
N PRO A 189 21.90 -11.37 -7.95
CA PRO A 189 20.78 -12.11 -8.50
C PRO A 189 20.60 -13.47 -7.81
N PRO A 190 19.35 -13.95 -7.64
CA PRO A 190 19.09 -15.24 -7.01
C PRO A 190 19.76 -16.38 -7.78
N ARG A 191 20.37 -17.32 -7.05
CA ARG A 191 20.94 -18.56 -7.62
C ARG A 191 19.83 -19.59 -7.88
N PRO A 192 19.99 -20.48 -8.87
CA PRO A 192 19.11 -21.63 -9.04
C PRO A 192 19.00 -22.44 -7.75
N VAL A 193 17.78 -22.92 -7.47
CA VAL A 193 17.50 -23.83 -6.36
C VAL A 193 18.21 -25.16 -6.66
N THR A 194 18.97 -25.65 -5.69
CA THR A 194 19.70 -26.92 -5.79
C THR A 194 18.91 -28.02 -5.08
N GLY A 195 19.20 -29.29 -5.38
CA GLY A 195 18.56 -30.43 -4.70
C GLY A 195 18.76 -30.39 -3.17
N GLU A 196 19.91 -29.89 -2.69
CA GLU A 196 20.16 -29.68 -1.26
C GLU A 196 19.21 -28.64 -0.64
N ASP A 197 18.86 -27.58 -1.39
CA ASP A 197 17.89 -26.58 -0.93
C ASP A 197 16.47 -27.17 -0.84
N GLU A 198 16.11 -28.05 -1.78
CA GLU A 198 14.82 -28.76 -1.78
C GLU A 198 14.72 -29.73 -0.60
N GLU A 199 15.75 -30.56 -0.37
CA GLU A 199 15.81 -31.46 0.79
C GLU A 199 15.76 -30.70 2.12
N ALA A 200 16.44 -29.55 2.22
CA ALA A 200 16.40 -28.70 3.41
C ALA A 200 15.01 -28.08 3.68
N VAL A 201 14.22 -27.83 2.63
CA VAL A 201 12.83 -27.37 2.75
C VAL A 201 11.90 -28.52 3.12
N GLU A 202 12.05 -29.69 2.50
CA GLU A 202 11.25 -30.89 2.80
C GLU A 202 11.42 -31.34 4.25
N ALA A 203 12.66 -31.28 4.76
CA ALA A 203 12.97 -31.61 6.16
C ALA A 203 12.27 -30.67 7.18
N ARG A 204 11.77 -29.50 6.75
CA ARG A 204 11.07 -28.52 7.61
C ARG A 204 9.54 -28.60 7.53
N HIS A 205 8.97 -29.60 6.86
CA HIS A 205 7.53 -29.74 6.73
C HIS A 205 6.84 -29.98 8.08
N GLY A 206 6.03 -29.01 8.50
CA GLY A 206 5.17 -29.11 9.70
C GLY A 206 3.74 -29.52 9.34
N LYS A 207 2.86 -29.63 10.34
CA LYS A 207 1.43 -29.99 10.17
C LYS A 207 0.64 -29.04 9.24
N LEU A 208 1.13 -27.83 9.01
CA LEU A 208 0.51 -26.81 8.14
C LEU A 208 1.09 -26.81 6.71
N GLY A 209 1.84 -27.85 6.34
CA GLY A 209 2.46 -27.98 5.02
C GLY A 209 3.80 -27.23 4.90
N PRO A 210 4.28 -27.01 3.66
CA PRO A 210 5.62 -26.46 3.39
C PRO A 210 5.75 -24.97 3.71
N THR A 211 4.66 -24.21 3.74
CA THR A 211 4.66 -22.75 3.88
C THR A 211 3.78 -22.26 5.04
N PRO A 212 4.03 -22.71 6.29
CA PRO A 212 3.16 -22.44 7.43
C PRO A 212 2.94 -20.94 7.68
N GLY A 213 3.96 -20.10 7.44
CA GLY A 213 3.83 -18.65 7.58
C GLY A 213 2.88 -18.02 6.56
N THR A 214 2.90 -18.50 5.31
CA THR A 214 1.99 -18.03 4.26
C THR A 214 0.55 -18.41 4.57
N VAL A 215 0.33 -19.65 5.01
CA VAL A 215 -1.00 -20.13 5.44
C VAL A 215 -1.57 -19.20 6.52
N VAL A 216 -0.78 -18.86 7.54
CA VAL A 216 -1.22 -17.95 8.61
C VAL A 216 -1.58 -16.55 8.06
N LEU A 217 -0.76 -15.97 7.18
CA LEU A 217 -1.04 -14.65 6.59
C LEU A 217 -2.33 -14.66 5.75
N VAL A 218 -2.55 -15.72 4.98
CA VAL A 218 -3.79 -15.89 4.20
C VAL A 218 -5.00 -16.04 5.12
N THR A 219 -4.88 -16.81 6.22
CA THR A 219 -5.96 -16.91 7.20
C THR A 219 -6.26 -15.57 7.86
N ILE A 220 -5.25 -14.78 8.21
CA ILE A 220 -5.43 -13.42 8.75
C ILE A 220 -6.14 -12.52 7.73
N PHE A 221 -5.72 -12.56 6.48
CA PHE A 221 -6.36 -11.82 5.39
C PHE A 221 -7.84 -12.20 5.24
N LEU A 222 -8.15 -13.50 5.19
CA LEU A 222 -9.53 -14.00 5.08
C LEU A 222 -10.38 -13.63 6.30
N ALA A 223 -9.81 -13.70 7.51
CA ALA A 223 -10.50 -13.27 8.72
C ALA A 223 -10.79 -11.77 8.70
N ALA A 224 -9.82 -10.94 8.32
CA ALA A 224 -10.01 -9.50 8.17
C ALA A 224 -11.09 -9.18 7.12
N PHE A 225 -11.08 -9.88 5.99
CA PHE A 225 -12.09 -9.77 4.95
C PHE A 225 -13.49 -10.12 5.49
N ALA A 226 -13.64 -11.29 6.11
CA ALA A 226 -14.92 -11.74 6.67
C ALA A 226 -15.46 -10.75 7.70
N ILE A 227 -14.61 -10.32 8.66
CA ILE A 227 -15.00 -9.35 9.69
C ILE A 227 -15.47 -8.04 9.05
N TYR A 228 -14.71 -7.49 8.10
CA TYR A 228 -15.08 -6.23 7.44
C TYR A 228 -16.38 -6.37 6.65
N TYR A 229 -16.52 -7.45 5.88
CA TYR A 229 -17.68 -7.72 5.05
C TYR A 229 -18.96 -7.86 5.88
N PHE A 230 -18.95 -8.70 6.93
CA PHE A 230 -20.10 -8.88 7.81
C PHE A 230 -20.40 -7.65 8.67
N THR A 231 -19.38 -6.88 9.07
CA THR A 231 -19.59 -5.61 9.77
C THR A 231 -20.34 -4.61 8.89
N ASN A 232 -20.07 -4.57 7.59
CA ASN A 232 -20.77 -3.70 6.65
C ASN A 232 -22.22 -4.13 6.40
N TRP A 233 -22.47 -5.44 6.29
CA TRP A 233 -23.84 -5.96 6.27
C TRP A 233 -24.61 -5.60 7.54
N LYS A 234 -23.96 -5.72 8.70
CA LYS A 234 -24.56 -5.34 9.98
C LYS A 234 -24.86 -3.83 10.03
N LEU A 235 -23.93 -2.99 9.59
CA LEU A 235 -24.13 -1.54 9.51
C LEU A 235 -25.30 -1.18 8.59
N LEU A 236 -25.38 -1.82 7.42
CA LEU A 236 -26.48 -1.65 6.49
C LEU A 236 -27.82 -2.01 7.16
N SER A 237 -27.90 -3.14 7.88
CA SER A 237 -29.14 -3.56 8.55
C SER A 237 -29.64 -2.58 9.63
N PHE A 238 -28.74 -1.80 10.24
CA PHE A 238 -29.13 -0.78 11.22
C PHE A 238 -29.57 0.53 10.57
N LEU A 239 -28.89 0.96 9.51
CA LEU A 239 -29.15 2.22 8.83
C LEU A 239 -30.35 2.13 7.88
N TRP A 240 -30.56 0.97 7.28
CA TRP A 240 -31.59 0.73 6.28
C TRP A 240 -32.66 -0.21 6.85
N GLN A 241 -33.56 0.35 7.66
CA GLN A 241 -34.65 -0.38 8.32
C GLN A 241 -35.84 -0.70 7.39
N ILE A 242 -35.63 -0.88 6.09
CA ILE A 242 -36.72 -1.32 5.21
C ILE A 242 -36.93 -2.83 5.44
N GLY A 243 -37.79 -3.13 6.41
CA GLY A 243 -38.32 -4.42 6.80
C GLY A 243 -39.55 -4.21 7.67
#